data_AF-A0A973D7U4-F1
#
_entry.id   AF-A0A973D7U4-F1
#
_cell.length_a   1.000
_cell.length_b   1.000
_cell.length_c   1.000
_cell.angle_alpha   90.00
_cell.angle_beta   90.00
_cell.angle_gamma   90.00
#
_symmetry.space_group_name_H-M   'P 1'
#
loop_
_entity.id
_entity.type
_entity.pdbx_description
1 polymer ?
#
loop_
_entity_poly.entity_id
_entity_poly.type
_entity_poly.pdbx_seq_one_letter_code
_entity_poly.pdbx_strand_id
1 'polypeptide(L)'
;GWDQLEAELQGGVPCRSHVARALVSAGICTSPGLAYRQWLGPDSFRRPQLEAHAAMEQVHQFDGLVFWAHPFGDDVQRHGQLLVSAGLDGVETLSRNLSPANRQIAQDFQRAHQLGECGGSDLHFETPRRKIGQYGVEESRIDDRLIETTMVN
;
A
#
# COMPACT_ATOMS: atom_id res chain seq x y z
N GLY A 1 -20.69 12.76 -12.98
CA GLY A 1 -21.84 13.02 -12.10
C GLY A 1 -21.64 12.29 -10.78
N TRP A 2 -22.52 12.53 -9.81
CA TRP A 2 -22.52 11.85 -8.52
C TRP A 2 -22.73 10.33 -8.68
N ASP A 3 -23.60 9.93 -9.59
CA ASP A 3 -23.89 8.53 -9.92
C ASP A 3 -22.63 7.74 -10.35
N GLN A 4 -21.71 8.35 -11.11
CA GLN A 4 -20.47 7.69 -11.50
C GLN A 4 -19.54 7.49 -10.30
N LEU A 5 -19.55 8.40 -9.33
CA LEU A 5 -18.76 8.23 -8.11
C LEU A 5 -19.35 7.11 -7.26
N GLU A 6 -20.66 7.07 -7.04
CA GLU A 6 -21.31 5.98 -6.30
C GLU A 6 -21.05 4.61 -6.95
N ALA A 7 -21.13 4.53 -8.28
CA ALA A 7 -20.79 3.33 -9.03
C ALA A 7 -19.34 2.89 -8.84
N GLU A 8 -18.40 3.83 -8.76
CA GLU A 8 -16.99 3.56 -8.49
C GLU A 8 -16.72 3.16 -7.04
N LEU A 9 -17.51 3.66 -6.08
CA LEU A 9 -17.32 3.37 -4.66
C LEU A 9 -17.72 1.96 -4.29
N GLN A 10 -18.78 1.42 -4.89
CA GLN A 10 -19.35 0.10 -4.52
C GLN A 10 -19.56 -0.06 -3.01
N GLY A 11 -19.93 1.02 -2.31
CA GLY A 11 -20.11 1.04 -0.85
C GLY A 11 -18.81 1.17 -0.02
N GLY A 12 -17.65 1.27 -0.67
CA GLY A 12 -16.35 1.48 -0.01
C GLY A 12 -16.06 2.92 0.41
N VAL A 13 -14.92 3.12 1.09
CA VAL A 13 -14.46 4.44 1.55
C VAL A 13 -13.98 5.27 0.35
N PRO A 14 -14.52 6.48 0.14
CA PRO A 14 -14.08 7.35 -0.96
C PRO A 14 -12.59 7.70 -0.90
N CYS A 15 -11.95 7.66 -2.05
CA CYS A 15 -10.56 8.05 -2.20
C CYS A 15 -10.35 8.72 -3.55
N ARG A 16 -9.20 9.38 -3.74
CA ARG A 16 -8.89 10.10 -4.98
C ARG A 16 -8.97 9.21 -6.21
N SER A 17 -8.61 7.93 -6.10
CA SER A 17 -8.71 6.97 -7.21
C SER A 17 -10.16 6.77 -7.66
N HIS A 18 -11.12 6.71 -6.73
CA HIS A 18 -12.55 6.64 -7.04
C HIS A 18 -12.99 7.89 -7.83
N VAL A 19 -12.61 9.08 -7.36
CA VAL A 19 -12.93 10.35 -8.04
C VAL A 19 -12.30 10.40 -9.43
N ALA A 20 -11.03 9.98 -9.56
CA ALA A 20 -10.32 9.98 -10.83
C ALA A 20 -11.02 9.10 -11.88
N ARG A 21 -11.47 7.90 -11.49
CA ARG A 21 -12.18 6.99 -12.39
C ARG A 21 -13.60 7.47 -12.71
N ALA A 22 -14.31 8.04 -11.73
CA ALA A 22 -15.61 8.65 -11.95
C ALA A 22 -15.56 9.82 -12.95
N LEU A 23 -14.52 10.65 -12.89
CA LEU A 23 -14.28 11.73 -13.87
C LEU A 23 -14.04 11.19 -15.28
N VAL A 24 -13.34 10.06 -15.40
CA VAL A 24 -13.11 9.40 -16.69
C VAL A 24 -14.39 8.77 -17.23
N SER A 25 -15.11 8.03 -16.39
CA SER A 25 -16.39 7.40 -16.75
C SER A 25 -17.45 8.43 -17.16
N ALA A 26 -17.47 9.60 -16.53
CA ALA A 26 -18.34 10.71 -16.89
C ALA A 26 -17.92 11.48 -18.16
N GLY A 27 -16.82 11.11 -18.82
CA GLY A 27 -16.30 11.81 -19.99
C GLY A 27 -15.68 13.19 -19.72
N ILE A 28 -15.46 13.54 -18.44
CA ILE A 28 -14.90 14.83 -18.00
C ILE A 28 -13.37 14.83 -18.14
N CYS A 29 -12.74 13.65 -18.00
CA CYS A 29 -11.31 13.47 -18.10
C CYS A 29 -10.97 12.27 -19.00
N THR A 30 -9.83 12.32 -19.69
CA THR A 30 -9.42 11.24 -20.60
C THR A 30 -8.60 10.15 -19.92
N SER A 31 -8.07 10.40 -18.73
CA SER A 31 -7.32 9.39 -17.97
C SER A 31 -7.26 9.72 -16.47
N PRO A 32 -7.10 8.72 -15.59
CA PRO A 32 -6.90 8.97 -14.17
C PRO A 32 -5.66 9.86 -13.92
N GLY A 33 -4.57 9.64 -14.65
CA GLY A 33 -3.36 10.45 -14.52
C GLY A 33 -3.57 11.94 -14.82
N LEU A 34 -4.41 12.28 -15.80
CA LEU A 34 -4.79 13.67 -16.06
C LEU A 34 -5.64 14.23 -14.90
N ALA A 35 -6.59 13.45 -14.38
CA ALA A 35 -7.40 13.87 -13.23
C ALA A 35 -6.55 14.17 -11.99
N TYR A 36 -5.54 13.35 -11.71
CA TYR A 36 -4.58 13.58 -10.63
C TYR A 36 -3.80 14.88 -10.79
N ARG A 37 -3.28 15.14 -12.01
CA ARG A 37 -2.53 16.37 -12.27
C ARG A 37 -3.38 17.63 -12.20
N GLN A 38 -4.64 17.55 -12.64
CA GLN A 38 -5.48 18.74 -12.78
C GLN A 38 -6.28 19.08 -11.52
N TRP A 39 -6.76 18.06 -10.78
CA TRP A 39 -7.71 18.27 -9.68
C TRP A 39 -7.38 17.51 -8.39
N LEU A 40 -6.72 16.34 -8.47
CA LEU A 40 -6.57 15.43 -7.33
C LEU A 40 -5.14 15.38 -6.76
N GLY A 41 -4.42 16.50 -6.87
CA GLY A 41 -3.07 16.66 -6.36
C GLY A 41 -2.92 16.37 -4.86
N PRO A 42 -1.70 16.51 -4.32
CA PRO A 42 -1.29 16.01 -3.00
C PRO A 42 -2.26 16.34 -1.86
N ASP A 43 -2.82 17.56 -1.82
CA ASP A 43 -3.56 18.11 -0.67
C ASP A 43 -5.09 18.15 -0.84
N SER A 44 -5.66 17.38 -1.75
CA SER A 44 -7.08 17.56 -2.12
C SER A 44 -8.10 17.22 -1.02
N PHE A 45 -7.72 16.50 0.04
CA PHE A 45 -8.65 16.10 1.12
C PHE A 45 -7.94 16.02 2.49
N ARG A 46 -8.53 16.63 3.53
CA ARG A 46 -8.10 16.39 4.91
C ARG A 46 -8.37 14.92 5.27
N ARG A 47 -7.38 14.26 5.84
CA ARG A 47 -7.49 12.91 6.40
C ARG A 47 -7.39 12.99 7.92
N PRO A 48 -8.07 12.10 8.65
CA PRO A 48 -7.77 11.92 10.06
C PRO A 48 -6.27 11.68 10.22
N GLN A 49 -5.66 12.39 11.16
CA GLN A 49 -4.27 12.14 11.51
C GLN A 49 -4.23 10.87 12.35
N LEU A 50 -3.37 9.94 11.95
CA LEU A 50 -3.10 8.70 12.66
C LEU A 50 -1.59 8.62 12.89
N GLU A 51 -1.20 8.61 14.15
CA GLU A 51 0.20 8.43 14.53
C GLU A 51 0.62 6.98 14.29
N ALA A 52 1.78 6.76 13.67
CA ALA A 52 2.23 5.43 13.27
C ALA A 52 2.29 4.44 14.46
N HIS A 53 2.79 4.90 15.61
CA HIS A 53 2.81 4.09 16.84
C HIS A 53 1.40 3.66 17.27
N ALA A 54 0.43 4.58 17.28
CA ALA A 54 -0.94 4.26 17.66
C ALA A 54 -1.60 3.28 16.68
N ALA A 55 -1.28 3.40 15.39
CA ALA A 55 -1.73 2.44 14.38
C ALA A 55 -1.14 1.05 14.60
N MET A 56 0.17 0.98 14.88
CA MET A 56 0.87 -0.28 15.12
C MET A 56 0.35 -0.98 16.37
N GLU A 57 0.26 -0.25 17.49
CA GLU A 57 -0.28 -0.76 18.75
C GLU A 57 -1.69 -1.34 18.57
N GLN A 58 -2.56 -0.66 17.81
CA GLN A 58 -3.91 -1.17 17.52
C GLN A 58 -3.89 -2.46 16.69
N VAL A 59 -3.02 -2.57 15.68
CA VAL A 59 -2.91 -3.79 14.87
C VAL A 59 -2.38 -4.95 15.72
N HIS A 60 -1.37 -4.70 16.54
CA HIS A 60 -0.79 -5.71 17.44
C HIS A 60 -1.77 -6.19 18.51
N GLN A 61 -2.73 -5.36 18.95
CA GLN A 61 -3.80 -5.79 19.86
C GLN A 61 -4.72 -6.87 19.28
N PHE A 62 -4.72 -7.06 17.96
CA PHE A 62 -5.44 -8.14 17.27
C PHE A 62 -4.51 -9.25 16.79
N ASP A 63 -3.30 -9.36 17.38
CA ASP A 63 -2.24 -10.28 16.94
C ASP A 63 -1.84 -10.11 15.46
N GLY A 64 -2.16 -8.94 14.89
CA GLY A 64 -1.81 -8.59 13.52
C GLY A 64 -0.36 -8.12 13.40
N LEU A 65 0.14 -8.04 12.17
CA LEU A 65 1.48 -7.57 11.86
C LEU A 65 1.43 -6.30 11.01
N VAL A 66 2.44 -5.45 11.15
CA VAL A 66 2.55 -4.20 10.40
C VAL A 66 3.73 -4.21 9.44
N PHE A 67 3.41 -4.16 8.14
CA PHE A 67 4.39 -4.08 7.06
C PHE A 67 4.36 -2.73 6.36
N TRP A 68 5.53 -2.13 6.13
CA TRP A 68 5.64 -0.89 5.36
C TRP A 68 5.46 -1.16 3.86
N ALA A 69 4.31 -0.79 3.31
CA ALA A 69 3.98 -0.93 1.90
C ALA A 69 4.86 -0.04 0.99
N HIS A 70 5.39 -0.66 -0.06
CA HIS A 70 6.16 -0.09 -1.18
C HIS A 70 6.91 1.21 -0.83
N PRO A 71 7.88 1.16 0.11
CA PRO A 71 8.51 2.36 0.65
C PRO A 71 9.37 3.09 -0.40
N PHE A 72 9.36 4.42 -0.36
CA PHE A 72 10.30 5.24 -1.12
C PHE A 72 11.61 5.39 -0.35
N GLY A 73 12.74 5.39 -1.05
CA GLY A 73 14.06 5.41 -0.43
C GLY A 73 14.28 6.59 0.53
N ASP A 74 13.84 7.79 0.14
CA ASP A 74 13.95 9.00 0.96
C ASP A 74 13.13 8.88 2.25
N ASP A 75 11.95 8.25 2.19
CA ASP A 75 11.11 8.04 3.37
C ASP A 75 11.75 7.03 4.32
N VAL A 76 12.37 5.97 3.80
CA VAL A 76 13.12 4.99 4.61
C VAL A 76 14.21 5.68 5.42
N GLN A 77 14.99 6.56 4.78
CA GLN A 77 16.04 7.32 5.47
C GLN A 77 15.47 8.26 6.53
N ARG A 78 14.33 8.90 6.24
CA ARG A 78 13.74 9.93 7.10
C ARG A 78 12.96 9.36 8.29
N HIS A 79 12.27 8.24 8.08
CA HIS A 79 11.27 7.72 9.01
C HIS A 79 11.55 6.30 9.49
N GLY A 80 12.46 5.56 8.85
CA GLY A 80 12.67 4.14 9.13
C GLY A 80 13.00 3.83 10.58
N GLN A 81 13.93 4.57 11.20
CA GLN A 81 14.29 4.36 12.61
C GLN A 81 13.11 4.61 13.56
N LEU A 82 12.28 5.62 13.27
CA LEU A 82 11.09 5.93 14.07
C LEU A 82 10.05 4.82 13.95
N LEU A 83 9.83 4.29 12.75
CA LEU A 83 8.89 3.20 12.52
C LEU A 83 9.35 1.89 13.16
N VAL A 84 10.65 1.56 13.07
CA VAL A 84 11.23 0.40 13.77
C VAL A 84 11.05 0.54 15.28
N SER A 85 11.35 1.73 15.83
CA SER A 85 11.18 1.98 17.27
C SER A 85 9.72 1.94 17.72
N ALA A 86 8.78 2.14 16.79
CA ALA A 86 7.35 2.09 17.04
C ALA A 86 6.74 0.68 16.89
N GLY A 87 7.54 -0.33 16.51
CA GLY A 87 7.10 -1.73 16.39
C GLY A 87 6.81 -2.20 14.97
N LEU A 88 7.46 -1.63 13.95
CA LEU A 88 7.35 -2.16 12.58
C LEU A 88 7.82 -3.62 12.51
N ASP A 89 6.98 -4.50 11.97
CA ASP A 89 7.28 -5.94 11.85
C ASP A 89 8.04 -6.29 10.58
N GLY A 90 7.79 -5.54 9.51
CA GLY A 90 8.21 -5.92 8.17
C GLY A 90 8.17 -4.79 7.16
N VAL A 91 8.68 -5.07 5.97
CA VAL A 91 8.72 -4.13 4.86
C VAL A 91 8.47 -4.84 3.54
N GLU A 92 7.73 -4.18 2.66
CA GLU A 92 7.47 -4.71 1.33
C GLU A 92 8.73 -4.55 0.46
N THR A 93 9.41 -5.65 0.18
CA THR A 93 10.58 -5.72 -0.72
C THR A 93 10.22 -6.34 -2.06
N LEU A 94 9.11 -7.06 -2.12
CA LEU A 94 8.62 -7.80 -3.28
C LEU A 94 7.43 -7.10 -3.92
N SER A 95 7.53 -5.77 -4.10
CA SER A 95 6.51 -4.98 -4.80
C SER A 95 6.93 -4.67 -6.23
N ARG A 96 6.00 -4.72 -7.19
CA ARG A 96 6.24 -4.20 -8.55
C ARG A 96 6.37 -2.68 -8.63
N ASN A 97 5.91 -1.98 -7.59
CA ASN A 97 5.88 -0.52 -7.54
C ASN A 97 7.22 0.09 -7.08
N LEU A 98 8.16 -0.75 -6.64
CA LEU A 98 9.50 -0.32 -6.27
C LEU A 98 10.41 -0.26 -7.50
N SER A 99 11.02 0.92 -7.72
CA SER A 99 12.17 1.04 -8.60
C SER A 99 13.32 0.15 -8.11
N PRO A 100 14.29 -0.22 -8.96
CA PRO A 100 15.45 -1.00 -8.52
C PRO A 100 16.19 -0.36 -7.33
N ALA A 101 16.32 0.97 -7.33
CA ALA A 101 16.95 1.71 -6.23
C ALA A 101 16.13 1.64 -4.93
N ASN A 102 14.82 1.90 -4.99
CA ASN A 102 13.96 1.82 -3.80
C ASN A 102 13.89 0.38 -3.26
N ARG A 103 13.88 -0.62 -4.14
CA ARG A 103 13.92 -2.03 -3.74
C ARG A 103 15.20 -2.36 -2.99
N GLN A 104 16.35 -1.91 -3.50
CA GLN A 104 17.63 -2.15 -2.83
C GLN A 104 17.64 -1.48 -1.44
N ILE A 105 17.17 -0.23 -1.33
CA ILE A 105 17.07 0.47 -0.05
C ILE A 105 16.14 -0.27 0.93
N ALA A 106 14.98 -0.73 0.46
CA ALA A 106 14.04 -1.51 1.28
C ALA A 106 14.67 -2.82 1.78
N GLN A 107 15.41 -3.54 0.93
CA GLN A 107 16.10 -4.78 1.30
C GLN A 107 17.27 -4.54 2.26
N ASP A 108 18.01 -3.46 2.09
CA ASP A 108 19.09 -3.09 3.01
C ASP A 108 18.54 -2.72 4.38
N PHE A 109 17.46 -1.94 4.40
CA PHE A 109 16.73 -1.60 5.62
C PHE A 109 16.15 -2.83 6.32
N GLN A 110 15.51 -3.73 5.56
CA GLN A 110 14.99 -5.00 6.04
C GLN A 110 16.07 -5.81 6.77
N ARG A 111 17.22 -6.01 6.12
CA ARG A 111 18.34 -6.79 6.68
C ARG A 111 18.97 -6.12 7.89
N ALA A 112 19.15 -4.80 7.83
CA ALA A 112 19.77 -4.04 8.92
C ALA A 112 18.96 -4.10 10.23
N HIS A 113 17.63 -4.19 10.12
CA HIS A 113 16.71 -4.20 11.25
C HIS A 113 16.05 -5.56 11.52
N GLN A 114 16.45 -6.62 10.81
CA GLN A 114 15.90 -7.97 10.94
C GLN A 114 14.37 -8.02 10.79
N LEU A 115 13.84 -7.23 9.86
CA LEU A 115 12.41 -7.12 9.59
C LEU A 115 11.92 -8.26 8.68
N GLY A 116 10.62 -8.54 8.70
CA GLY A 116 9.95 -9.40 7.74
C GLY A 116 9.96 -8.86 6.31
N GLU A 117 9.94 -9.76 5.32
CA GLU A 117 9.71 -9.42 3.92
C GLU A 117 8.25 -9.70 3.53
N CYS A 118 7.64 -8.83 2.72
CA CYS A 118 6.35 -9.10 2.08
C CYS A 118 6.28 -8.57 0.64
N GLY A 119 5.18 -8.86 -0.05
CA GLY A 119 4.92 -8.38 -1.39
C GLY A 119 3.46 -8.41 -1.82
N GLY A 120 3.10 -7.44 -2.64
CA GLY A 120 1.78 -7.33 -3.23
C GLY A 120 1.82 -6.81 -4.66
N SER A 121 0.76 -7.13 -5.40
CA SER A 121 0.54 -6.61 -6.75
C SER A 121 0.06 -5.16 -6.78
N ASP A 122 -0.47 -4.69 -5.64
CA ASP A 122 -1.21 -3.44 -5.50
C ASP A 122 -2.32 -3.30 -6.57
N LEU A 123 -2.99 -4.43 -6.86
CA LEU A 123 -4.05 -4.49 -7.87
C LEU A 123 -5.32 -3.84 -7.32
N HIS A 124 -5.70 -2.72 -7.93
CA HIS A 124 -6.91 -1.98 -7.55
C HIS A 124 -8.18 -2.44 -8.30
N PHE A 125 -8.03 -2.96 -9.52
CA PHE A 125 -9.10 -3.56 -10.32
C PHE A 125 -8.49 -4.35 -11.49
N GLU A 126 -9.22 -5.33 -11.99
CA GLU A 126 -8.77 -6.12 -13.14
C GLU A 126 -8.92 -5.36 -14.47
N THR A 127 -7.97 -5.60 -15.36
CA THR A 127 -8.04 -5.18 -16.77
C THR A 127 -7.59 -6.35 -17.64
N PRO A 128 -7.85 -6.35 -18.95
CA PRO A 128 -7.31 -7.38 -19.84
C PRO A 128 -5.78 -7.55 -19.75
N ARG A 129 -5.05 -6.51 -19.31
CA ARG A 129 -3.59 -6.50 -19.15
C ARG A 129 -3.10 -6.73 -17.72
N ARG A 130 -3.99 -6.72 -16.71
CA ARG A 130 -3.65 -6.85 -15.29
C ARG A 130 -4.74 -7.66 -14.59
N LYS A 131 -4.43 -8.90 -14.21
CA LYS A 131 -5.36 -9.80 -13.53
C LYS A 131 -4.82 -10.22 -12.17
N ILE A 132 -5.71 -10.65 -11.27
CA ILE A 132 -5.29 -11.29 -10.02
C ILE A 132 -4.43 -12.52 -10.33
N GLY A 133 -3.42 -12.78 -9.48
CA GLY A 133 -2.49 -13.91 -9.66
C GLY A 133 -1.44 -13.73 -10.78
N GLN A 134 -1.50 -12.66 -11.58
CA GLN A 134 -0.46 -12.40 -12.60
C GLN A 134 0.88 -11.96 -11.98
N TYR A 135 0.82 -11.28 -10.83
CA TYR A 135 1.99 -10.98 -10.02
C TYR A 135 2.01 -11.96 -8.85
N GLY A 136 3.12 -12.68 -8.72
CA GLY A 136 3.37 -13.61 -7.63
C GLY A 136 4.70 -13.29 -6.96
N VAL A 137 4.85 -13.78 -5.75
CA VAL A 137 6.06 -13.68 -4.93
C VAL A 137 6.47 -15.09 -4.53
N GLU A 138 7.76 -15.28 -4.34
CA GLU A 138 8.28 -16.56 -3.88
C GLU A 138 7.94 -16.73 -2.39
N GLU A 139 7.26 -17.81 -2.04
CA GLU A 139 6.81 -18.09 -0.67
C GLU A 139 7.99 -18.11 0.33
N SER A 140 9.13 -18.68 -0.07
CA SER A 140 10.36 -18.75 0.73
C SER A 140 10.93 -17.38 1.15
N ARG A 141 10.44 -16.31 0.54
CA ARG A 141 10.87 -14.94 0.80
C ARG A 141 9.85 -14.15 1.60
N ILE A 142 8.66 -14.68 1.83
CA ILE A 142 7.65 -14.02 2.65
C ILE A 142 7.92 -14.38 4.10
N ASP A 143 7.72 -13.40 5.00
CA ASP A 143 7.79 -13.65 6.44
C ASP A 143 6.84 -14.79 6.84
N ASP A 144 7.37 -15.82 7.50
CA ASP A 144 6.62 -17.01 7.89
C ASP A 144 5.39 -16.67 8.72
N ARG A 145 5.42 -15.58 9.51
CA ARG A 145 4.29 -15.11 10.32
C ARG A 145 3.08 -14.68 9.47
N LEU A 146 3.26 -14.43 8.17
CA LEU A 146 2.18 -14.13 7.22
C LEU A 146 1.57 -15.40 6.59
N ILE A 147 2.26 -16.53 6.67
CA ILE A 147 1.85 -17.82 6.07
C ILE A 147 1.30 -18.75 7.14
N GLU A 148 1.87 -18.69 8.35
CA GLU A 148 1.45 -19.47 9.50
C GLU A 148 0.00 -19.13 9.85
N THR A 149 -0.92 -19.97 9.37
CA THR A 149 -2.26 -20.04 9.93
C THR A 149 -2.09 -20.67 11.29
N THR A 150 -2.20 -19.90 12.36
CA THR A 150 -2.33 -20.45 13.71
C THR A 150 -3.45 -21.49 13.63
N MET A 151 -3.08 -22.77 13.69
CA MET A 151 -4.02 -23.84 13.98
C MET A 151 -4.47 -23.58 15.41
N VAL A 152 -5.51 -22.75 15.55
CA VAL A 152 -6.22 -22.57 16.81
C VAL A 152 -6.80 -23.94 17.14
N ASN A 153 -6.14 -24.65 18.06
CA ASN A 153 -6.69 -25.83 18.72
C ASN A 153 -7.86 -25.44 19.62
#